data_AF-A0A2G7GJG7-F1
#
_entry.id   AF-A0A2G7GJG7-F1
#
_cell.length_a   1.000
_cell.length_b   1.000
_cell.length_c   1.000
_cell.angle_alpha   90.00
_cell.angle_beta   90.00
_cell.angle_gamma   90.00
#
_symmetry.space_group_name_H-M   'P 1'
#
loop_
_entity.id
_entity.type
_entity.pdbx_description
1 polymer ?
#
loop_
_entity_poly.entity_id
_entity_poly.type
_entity_poly.pdbx_seq_one_letter_code
_entity_poly.pdbx_strand_id
1 'polypeptide(L)'
;MHAPSLYETDFYAWTEEQVNLLKNQQWEQVDATNLIEEQELRDRLGVLLGHLLKWQFQSEKRSSWLSTIREQRIQIKLLLADSPSLKPYLNQFFLAAYEL
;
A
#
# COMPACT_ATOMS: atom_id res chain seq x y z
N MET A 1 -3.49 0.78 27.58
CA MET A 1 -3.00 -0.19 26.59
C MET A 1 -4.21 -0.60 25.77
N HIS A 2 -4.27 -0.21 24.49
CA HIS A 2 -5.32 -0.72 23.60
C HIS A 2 -4.94 -2.14 23.18
N ALA A 3 -5.91 -3.05 23.18
CA ALA A 3 -5.72 -4.35 22.55
C ALA A 3 -5.43 -4.14 21.07
N PRO A 4 -4.46 -4.86 20.49
CA PRO A 4 -4.13 -4.71 19.09
C PRO A 4 -5.33 -5.12 18.24
N SER A 5 -5.60 -4.36 17.18
CA SER A 5 -6.78 -4.59 16.33
C SER A 5 -6.61 -5.85 15.48
N LEU A 6 -7.71 -6.37 14.92
CA LEU A 6 -7.64 -7.49 13.97
C LEU A 6 -6.75 -7.14 12.78
N TYR A 7 -6.78 -5.87 12.36
CA TYR A 7 -5.88 -5.31 11.35
C TYR A 7 -4.39 -5.50 11.67
N GLU A 8 -3.99 -5.37 12.92
CA GLU A 8 -2.60 -5.48 13.35
C GLU A 8 -2.15 -6.92 13.63
N THR A 9 -3.10 -7.81 13.91
CA THR A 9 -2.83 -9.17 14.41
C THR A 9 -3.09 -10.26 13.40
N ASP A 10 -4.12 -10.09 12.57
CA ASP A 10 -4.53 -11.03 11.53
C ASP A 10 -5.16 -10.27 10.36
N PHE A 11 -4.28 -9.79 9.48
CA PHE A 11 -4.65 -9.01 8.31
C PHE A 11 -5.63 -9.74 7.39
N TYR A 12 -5.45 -11.05 7.20
CA TYR A 12 -6.32 -11.82 6.33
C TYR A 12 -7.73 -11.89 6.91
N ALA A 13 -7.86 -12.19 8.20
CA ALA A 13 -9.14 -12.18 8.90
C ALA A 13 -9.80 -10.79 8.88
N TRP A 14 -9.02 -9.73 9.08
CA TRP A 14 -9.53 -8.36 8.96
C TRP A 14 -10.04 -8.06 7.56
N THR A 15 -9.33 -8.50 6.51
CA THR A 15 -9.77 -8.28 5.11
C THR A 15 -11.08 -9.02 4.83
N GLU A 16 -11.21 -10.26 5.31
CA GLU A 16 -12.46 -11.02 5.21
C GLU A 16 -13.61 -10.33 5.95
N GLU A 17 -13.34 -9.77 7.14
CA GLU A 17 -14.30 -8.96 7.90
C GLU A 17 -14.74 -7.73 7.09
N GLN A 18 -13.81 -6.94 6.54
CA GLN A 18 -14.15 -5.77 5.73
C GLN A 18 -14.99 -6.15 4.50
N VAL A 19 -14.64 -7.25 3.82
CA VAL A 19 -15.41 -7.77 2.69
C VAL A 19 -16.83 -8.16 3.10
N ASN A 20 -17.00 -8.80 4.26
CA ASN A 20 -18.31 -9.18 4.77
C ASN A 20 -19.16 -7.95 5.14
N LEU A 21 -18.56 -6.94 5.78
CA LEU A 21 -19.23 -5.67 6.09
C LEU A 21 -19.70 -4.95 4.83
N LEU A 22 -18.86 -4.91 3.80
CA LEU A 22 -19.20 -4.33 2.49
C LEU A 22 -20.33 -5.11 1.80
N LYS A 23 -20.28 -6.44 1.77
CA LYS A 23 -21.33 -7.28 1.17
C LYS A 23 -22.69 -7.10 1.86
N ASN A 24 -22.69 -6.91 3.17
CA ASN A 24 -23.89 -6.69 3.97
C ASN A 24 -24.31 -5.21 4.04
N GLN A 25 -23.65 -4.31 3.30
CA GLN A 25 -23.94 -2.88 3.27
C GLN A 25 -23.84 -2.20 4.65
N GLN A 26 -22.98 -2.72 5.53
CA GLN A 26 -22.74 -2.21 6.87
C GLN A 26 -21.67 -1.11 6.87
N TRP A 27 -21.88 -0.06 6.07
CA TRP A 27 -20.89 0.98 5.77
C TRP A 27 -20.31 1.68 7.00
N GLU A 28 -21.10 1.84 8.06
CA GLU A 28 -20.67 2.52 9.30
C GLU A 28 -19.62 1.72 10.09
N GLN A 29 -19.51 0.42 9.85
CA GLN A 29 -18.57 -0.47 10.53
C GLN A 29 -17.30 -0.71 9.71
N VAL A 30 -17.30 -0.29 8.45
CA VAL A 30 -16.15 -0.44 7.56
C VAL A 30 -15.01 0.45 8.03
N ASP A 31 -13.83 -0.15 8.15
CA ASP A 31 -12.60 0.55 8.50
C ASP A 31 -12.03 1.28 7.27
N ALA A 32 -12.75 2.33 6.86
CA ALA A 32 -12.46 3.08 5.66
C ALA A 32 -11.07 3.72 5.69
N THR A 33 -10.59 4.12 6.86
CA THR A 33 -9.26 4.73 7.04
C THR A 33 -8.17 3.73 6.63
N ASN A 34 -8.14 2.55 7.25
CA ASN A 34 -7.14 1.54 6.92
C ASN A 34 -7.28 1.07 5.45
N LEU A 35 -8.51 0.92 4.93
CA LEU A 35 -8.71 0.57 3.52
C LEU A 35 -8.14 1.62 2.53
N ILE A 36 -8.32 2.91 2.81
CA ILE A 36 -7.80 3.99 1.96
C ILE A 36 -6.27 3.99 1.98
N GLU A 37 -5.67 3.88 3.17
CA GLU A 37 -4.23 3.89 3.33
C GLU A 37 -3.56 2.69 2.65
N GLU A 38 -4.18 1.51 2.70
CA GLU A 38 -3.71 0.33 1.97
C GLU A 38 -3.75 0.47 0.46
N GLN A 39 -4.86 1.01 -0.05
CA GLN A 39 -5.01 1.27 -1.47
C GLN A 39 -3.96 2.29 -1.94
N GLU A 40 -3.73 3.34 -1.16
CA GLU A 40 -2.71 4.34 -1.46
C GLU A 40 -1.30 3.73 -1.47
N LEU A 41 -0.96 2.87 -0.51
CA LEU A 41 0.34 2.20 -0.48
C LEU A 41 0.54 1.30 -1.71
N ARG A 42 -0.48 0.52 -2.08
CA ARG A 42 -0.45 -0.35 -3.26
C ARG A 42 -0.23 0.45 -4.54
N ASP A 43 -0.98 1.52 -4.74
CA ASP A 43 -0.89 2.35 -5.95
C ASP A 43 0.50 3.00 -6.07
N ARG A 44 1.02 3.55 -4.96
CA ARG A 44 2.36 4.16 -4.92
C ARG A 44 3.47 3.15 -5.19
N LEU A 45 3.36 1.94 -4.63
CA LEU A 45 4.31 0.85 -4.88
C LEU A 45 4.29 0.41 -6.35
N GLY A 46 3.11 0.25 -6.95
CA GLY A 46 2.98 -0.08 -8.38
C GLY A 46 3.65 0.96 -9.29
N VAL A 47 3.39 2.26 -9.04
CA VAL A 47 4.05 3.35 -9.77
C VAL A 47 5.55 3.32 -9.56
N LEU A 48 6.03 3.17 -8.33
CA LEU A 48 7.46 3.13 -8.01
C LEU A 48 8.15 1.96 -8.74
N LEU A 49 7.60 0.76 -8.66
CA LEU A 49 8.14 -0.44 -9.31
C LEU A 49 8.20 -0.29 -10.82
N GLY A 50 7.12 0.16 -11.45
CA GLY A 50 7.07 0.39 -12.88
C GLY A 50 8.15 1.40 -13.34
N HIS A 51 8.38 2.46 -12.56
CA HIS A 51 9.41 3.45 -12.88
C HIS A 51 10.83 2.95 -12.62
N LEU A 52 11.05 2.15 -11.57
CA LEU A 52 12.35 1.51 -11.30
C LEU A 52 12.74 0.53 -12.42
N LEU A 53 11.79 -0.26 -12.92
CA LEU A 53 12.01 -1.16 -14.06
C LEU A 53 12.34 -0.37 -15.33
N LYS A 54 11.57 0.68 -15.65
CA LYS A 54 11.89 1.59 -16.77
C LYS A 54 13.28 2.21 -16.60
N TRP A 55 13.65 2.62 -15.38
CA TRP A 55 14.98 3.17 -15.11
C TRP A 55 16.11 2.16 -15.38
N GLN A 56 15.91 0.91 -14.98
CA GLN A 56 16.88 -0.17 -15.15
C GLN A 56 17.06 -0.53 -16.62
N PHE A 57 15.97 -0.68 -17.38
CA PHE A 57 15.98 -1.24 -18.73
C PHE A 57 15.88 -0.21 -19.87
N GLN A 58 15.53 1.05 -19.61
CA GLN A 58 15.40 2.11 -20.60
C GLN A 58 16.31 3.30 -20.28
N SER A 59 17.62 3.13 -20.45
CA SER A 59 18.63 4.11 -20.07
C SER A 59 18.48 5.49 -20.73
N GLU A 60 17.88 5.53 -21.92
CA GLU A 60 17.72 6.75 -22.73
C GLU A 60 16.72 7.76 -22.15
N LYS A 61 15.84 7.32 -21.23
CA LYS A 61 14.80 8.16 -20.59
C LYS A 61 14.99 8.32 -19.08
N ARG A 62 16.19 8.07 -18.56
CA ARG A 62 16.42 8.07 -17.10
C ARG A 62 16.02 9.39 -16.45
N SER A 63 16.45 10.54 -16.97
CA SER A 63 16.16 11.85 -16.34
C SER A 63 14.67 12.10 -16.06
N SER A 64 13.74 11.63 -16.91
CA SER A 64 12.30 11.86 -16.74
C SER A 64 11.67 11.02 -15.63
N TRP A 65 12.30 9.93 -15.19
CA TRP A 65 11.74 9.04 -14.17
C TRP A 65 12.29 9.29 -12.77
N LEU A 66 13.42 10.01 -12.64
CA LEU A 66 14.07 10.24 -11.35
C LEU A 66 13.18 11.01 -10.38
N SER A 67 12.48 12.03 -10.89
CA SER A 67 11.55 12.85 -10.12
C SER A 67 10.42 11.99 -9.56
N THR A 68 9.78 11.18 -10.41
CA THR A 68 8.70 10.27 -9.99
C THR A 68 9.18 9.24 -8.98
N ILE A 69 10.35 8.62 -9.19
CA ILE A 69 10.92 7.66 -8.23
C ILE A 69 11.18 8.31 -6.87
N ARG A 70 11.71 9.53 -6.85
CA ARG A 70 11.96 10.28 -5.62
C ARG A 70 10.65 10.62 -4.91
N GLU A 71 9.67 11.12 -5.66
CA GLU A 71 8.35 11.48 -5.13
C GLU A 71 7.65 10.27 -4.50
N GLN A 72 7.54 9.15 -5.23
CA GLN A 72 6.88 7.96 -4.69
C GLN A 72 7.59 7.43 -3.44
N ARG A 73 8.93 7.48 -3.39
CA ARG A 73 9.68 7.09 -2.18
C ARG A 73 9.44 8.02 -0.99
N ILE A 74 9.29 9.33 -1.22
CA ILE A 74 8.99 10.29 -0.16
C ILE A 74 7.58 10.02 0.36
N GLN A 75 6.60 9.91 -0.53
CA GLN A 75 5.20 9.71 -0.15
C GLN A 75 4.98 8.37 0.56
N ILE A 76 5.60 7.28 0.11
CA ILE A 76 5.55 6.00 0.83
C ILE A 76 6.14 6.14 2.23
N LYS A 77 7.24 6.88 2.41
CA LYS A 77 7.83 7.10 3.74
C LYS A 77 6.92 7.91 4.66
N LEU A 78 6.23 8.92 4.12
CA LEU A 78 5.28 9.73 4.88
C LEU A 78 4.07 8.88 5.29
N LEU A 79 3.48 8.14 4.36
CA LEU A 79 2.36 7.23 4.62
C LEU A 79 2.71 6.20 5.71
N LEU A 80 3.90 5.61 5.68
CA LEU A 80 4.34 4.66 6.71
C LEU A 80 4.70 5.30 8.06
N ALA A 81 4.96 6.61 8.08
CA ALA A 81 5.20 7.35 9.30
C ALA A 81 3.86 7.68 9.98
N ASP A 82 2.87 8.06 9.18
CA ASP A 82 1.51 8.34 9.63
C ASP A 82 0.77 7.05 10.05
N SER A 83 1.06 5.94 9.35
CA SER A 83 0.43 4.63 9.57
C SER A 83 1.46 3.51 9.75
N PRO A 84 2.10 3.39 10.92
CA PRO A 84 3.12 2.38 11.19
C PRO A 84 2.64 0.93 11.05
N SER A 85 1.34 0.70 11.21
CA SER A 85 0.67 -0.60 11.05
C SER A 85 0.78 -1.16 9.63
N LEU A 86 1.04 -0.32 8.62
CA LEU A 86 1.27 -0.76 7.23
C LEU A 86 2.63 -1.42 6.98
N LYS A 87 3.62 -1.19 7.87
CA LYS A 87 5.01 -1.63 7.65
C LYS A 87 5.17 -3.14 7.46
N PRO A 88 4.51 -4.02 8.24
CA PRO A 88 4.63 -5.47 8.08
C PRO A 88 4.18 -5.95 6.68
N TYR A 89 3.25 -5.22 6.05
CA TYR A 89 2.61 -5.60 4.79
C TYR A 89 3.37 -5.15 3.54
N LEU A 90 4.43 -4.34 3.71
CA LEU A 90 5.24 -3.85 2.58
C LEU A 90 5.72 -4.95 1.66
N ASN A 91 6.17 -6.09 2.21
CA ASN A 91 6.66 -7.20 1.41
C ASN A 91 5.55 -7.83 0.57
N GLN A 92 4.35 -8.01 1.15
CA GLN A 92 3.20 -8.57 0.45
C GLN A 92 2.73 -7.63 -0.67
N PHE A 93 2.62 -6.33 -0.39
CA PHE A 93 2.24 -5.35 -1.41
C PHE A 93 3.30 -5.19 -2.49
N PHE A 94 4.59 -5.27 -2.13
CA PHE A 94 5.69 -5.25 -3.09
C PHE A 94 5.62 -6.44 -4.05
N LEU A 95 5.41 -7.65 -3.54
CA LEU A 95 5.26 -8.85 -4.37
C LEU A 95 4.07 -8.70 -5.32
N ALA A 96 2.90 -8.34 -4.80
CA ALA A 96 1.70 -8.18 -5.61
C ALA A 96 1.82 -7.06 -6.66
N ALA A 97 2.57 -6.00 -6.39
CA ALA A 97 2.81 -4.92 -7.33
C ALA A 97 3.90 -5.25 -8.39
N TYR A 98 4.66 -6.32 -8.20
CA TYR A 98 5.67 -6.81 -9.14
C TYR A 98 5.15 -7.97 -10.02
N GLU A 99 4.09 -8.65 -9.60
CA GLU A 99 3.44 -9.69 -10.40
C GLU A 99 2.92 -9.12 -11.75
N LEU A 100 3.00 -9.94 -12.81
CA LEU A 100 2.65 -9.60 -14.20
C LEU A 100 1.15 -9.78 -14.48
#